data_AF-A0A969D5I9-F1
#
_entry.id   AF-A0A969D5I9-F1
#
_cell.length_a   1.000
_cell.length_b   1.000
_cell.length_c   1.000
_cell.angle_alpha   90.00
_cell.angle_beta   90.00
_cell.angle_gamma   90.00
#
_symmetry.space_group_name_H-M   'P 1'
#
loop_
_entity.id
_entity.type
_entity.pdbx_description
1 polymer ?
#
loop_
_entity_poly.entity_id
_entity_poly.type
_entity_poly.pdbx_seq_one_letter_code
_entity_poly.pdbx_strand_id
1 'polypeptide(L)'
;MTEGTLRPNSSNSTLFHSFDIFSPESAAVVFDLRDSQNSIDTSTVNTIISRVTGSSSSSIDGFLGIDQDAGTPTPDLFLINPNGIDFGVNAFVSVPGSFVASTAESILFEEGVAFSALDASGAPPLLTVSAPIGLQMGANQVLALAIAVLSTPSAPIQQQP
;
A
#
# COMPACT_ATOMS: atom_id res chain seq x y z
N MET A 1 -15.39 0.98 4.59
CA MET A 1 -14.18 1.49 3.92
C MET A 1 -14.24 3.00 4.01
N THR A 2 -13.24 3.65 4.60
CA THR A 2 -13.10 5.11 4.50
C THR A 2 -12.50 5.39 3.14
N GLU A 3 -13.13 6.24 2.34
CA GLU A 3 -12.67 6.54 0.99
C GLU A 3 -11.23 7.05 1.00
N GLY A 4 -10.43 6.60 0.03
CA GLY A 4 -9.01 6.96 -0.05
C GLY A 4 -8.85 8.44 -0.40
N THR A 5 -7.77 9.06 0.08
CA THR A 5 -7.42 10.44 -0.29
C THR A 5 -6.30 10.43 -1.32
N LEU A 6 -6.51 11.05 -2.49
CA LEU A 6 -5.47 11.24 -3.50
C LEU A 6 -4.66 12.51 -3.26
N ARG A 7 -3.34 12.40 -3.42
CA ARG A 7 -2.41 13.53 -3.39
C ARG A 7 -1.51 13.52 -4.64
N PRO A 8 -1.60 14.53 -5.52
CA PRO A 8 -0.77 14.60 -6.73
C PRO A 8 0.68 15.07 -6.43
N ASN A 9 1.65 14.62 -7.24
CA ASN A 9 3.06 15.02 -7.21
C ASN A 9 3.61 15.43 -8.59
N SER A 10 3.13 16.52 -9.18
CA SER A 10 3.56 17.05 -10.49
C SER A 10 3.30 16.17 -11.73
N SER A 11 3.35 14.83 -11.64
CA SER A 11 2.99 13.88 -12.72
C SER A 11 2.53 12.50 -12.25
N ASN A 12 2.74 12.12 -10.98
CA ASN A 12 2.12 10.93 -10.38
C ASN A 12 1.22 11.33 -9.20
N SER A 13 0.63 10.34 -8.53
CA SER A 13 -0.14 10.55 -7.31
C SER A 13 0.01 9.41 -6.31
N THR A 14 -0.14 9.76 -5.04
CA THR A 14 -0.19 8.81 -3.92
C THR A 14 -1.62 8.70 -3.41
N LEU A 15 -2.12 7.47 -3.32
CA LEU A 15 -3.42 7.13 -2.77
C LEU A 15 -3.27 6.67 -1.31
N PHE A 16 -3.88 7.40 -0.39
CA PHE A 16 -3.82 7.09 1.04
C PHE A 16 -5.11 6.42 1.52
N HIS A 17 -4.97 5.27 2.19
CA HIS A 17 -6.06 4.58 2.90
C HIS A 17 -5.76 4.51 4.39
N SER A 18 -6.79 4.77 5.20
CA SER A 18 -6.78 4.52 6.64
C SER A 18 -7.93 3.59 6.98
N PHE A 19 -7.57 2.45 7.55
CA PHE A 19 -8.51 1.45 8.01
C PHE A 19 -8.55 1.48 9.55
N ASP A 20 -9.74 1.33 10.12
CA ASP A 20 -9.85 0.95 11.53
C ASP A 20 -9.42 -0.52 11.68
N ILE A 21 -9.92 -1.38 10.78
CA ILE A 21 -9.57 -2.80 10.71
C ILE A 21 -9.25 -3.16 9.26
N PHE A 22 -8.16 -3.90 9.06
CA PHE A 22 -7.82 -4.55 7.80
C PHE A 22 -7.35 -5.97 8.09
N SER A 23 -8.26 -6.94 8.00
CA SER A 23 -7.97 -8.37 8.21
C SER A 23 -8.86 -9.16 7.27
N PRO A 24 -8.53 -9.24 5.97
CA PRO A 24 -9.36 -9.92 4.98
C PRO A 24 -9.44 -11.44 5.18
N GLU A 25 -8.59 -12.03 6.03
CA GLU A 25 -8.51 -13.47 6.22
C GLU A 25 -8.33 -14.16 4.85
N SER A 26 -9.19 -15.11 4.49
CA SER A 26 -9.13 -15.81 3.20
C SER A 26 -9.78 -15.04 2.03
N ALA A 27 -10.34 -13.85 2.28
CA ALA A 27 -10.99 -13.07 1.24
C ALA A 27 -9.98 -12.46 0.25
N ALA A 28 -10.42 -12.29 -1.00
CA ALA A 28 -9.67 -11.55 -2.00
C ALA A 28 -9.90 -10.04 -1.84
N VAL A 29 -8.81 -9.27 -1.82
CA VAL A 29 -8.79 -7.81 -1.80
C VAL A 29 -8.03 -7.30 -3.03
N VAL A 30 -8.65 -6.37 -3.74
CA VAL A 30 -8.06 -5.70 -4.89
C VAL A 30 -8.17 -4.19 -4.68
N PHE A 31 -7.04 -3.49 -4.76
CA PHE A 31 -7.04 -2.04 -4.95
C PHE A 31 -7.31 -1.76 -6.43
N ASP A 32 -8.52 -1.32 -6.75
CA ASP A 32 -8.93 -1.04 -8.13
C ASP A 32 -8.53 0.39 -8.50
N LEU A 33 -7.59 0.53 -9.43
CA LEU A 33 -7.11 1.78 -10.00
C LEU A 33 -7.60 1.99 -11.44
N ARG A 34 -8.59 1.22 -11.90
CA ARG A 34 -9.20 1.46 -13.22
C ARG A 34 -10.06 2.71 -13.15
N ASP A 35 -9.76 3.69 -14.00
CA ASP A 35 -10.38 5.02 -13.93
C ASP A 35 -11.91 4.93 -14.15
N SER A 36 -12.33 4.08 -15.09
CA SER A 36 -13.75 3.81 -15.38
C SER A 36 -14.59 3.29 -14.19
N GLN A 37 -13.93 2.80 -13.14
CA GLN A 37 -14.57 2.17 -11.99
C GLN A 37 -14.49 3.04 -10.73
N ASN A 38 -13.82 4.19 -10.79
CA ASN A 38 -13.56 5.06 -9.66
C ASN A 38 -14.19 6.45 -9.85
N SER A 39 -14.58 7.09 -8.73
CA SER A 39 -15.07 8.49 -8.74
C SER A 39 -13.94 9.52 -8.69
N ILE A 40 -12.69 9.04 -8.68
CA ILE A 40 -11.47 9.82 -8.55
C ILE A 40 -10.51 9.37 -9.66
N ASP A 41 -9.77 10.31 -10.25
CA ASP A 41 -8.80 10.00 -11.31
C ASP A 41 -7.61 9.23 -10.73
N THR A 42 -7.57 7.93 -11.02
CA THR A 42 -6.51 7.02 -10.57
C THR A 42 -5.44 6.80 -11.63
N SER A 43 -5.52 7.44 -12.80
CA SER A 43 -4.65 7.18 -13.95
C SER A 43 -3.17 7.52 -13.72
N THR A 44 -2.89 8.30 -12.68
CA THR A 44 -1.54 8.75 -12.30
C THR A 44 -1.03 8.10 -11.01
N VAL A 45 -1.80 7.20 -10.39
CA VAL A 45 -1.43 6.60 -9.10
C VAL A 45 -0.22 5.70 -9.29
N ASN A 46 0.87 6.02 -8.60
CA ASN A 46 2.10 5.23 -8.60
C ASN A 46 2.48 4.74 -7.20
N THR A 47 1.73 5.10 -6.17
CA THR A 47 1.96 4.64 -4.80
C THR A 47 0.64 4.56 -4.06
N ILE A 48 0.39 3.43 -3.40
CA ILE A 48 -0.72 3.24 -2.48
C ILE A 48 -0.13 3.09 -1.08
N ILE A 49 -0.63 3.89 -0.14
CA ILE A 49 -0.21 3.87 1.26
C ILE A 49 -1.43 3.54 2.12
N SER A 50 -1.38 2.38 2.75
CA SER A 50 -2.43 1.87 3.63
C SER A 50 -1.92 1.79 5.07
N ARG A 51 -2.70 2.33 6.01
CA ARG A 51 -2.45 2.16 7.46
C ARG A 51 -3.66 1.56 8.15
N VAL A 52 -3.40 0.70 9.15
CA VAL A 52 -4.40 0.26 10.13
C VAL A 52 -4.21 1.07 11.40
N THR A 53 -5.27 1.74 11.84
CA THR A 53 -5.28 2.66 12.99
C THR A 53 -6.02 2.11 14.21
N GLY A 54 -6.83 1.06 14.03
CA GLY A 54 -7.44 0.35 15.15
C GLY A 54 -6.44 -0.57 15.86
N SER A 55 -6.93 -1.32 16.85
CA SER A 55 -6.10 -2.11 17.76
C SER A 55 -5.91 -3.58 17.36
N SER A 56 -6.38 -3.98 16.19
CA SER A 56 -6.37 -5.38 15.74
C SER A 56 -5.21 -5.66 14.78
N SER A 57 -4.60 -6.84 14.90
CA SER A 57 -3.66 -7.33 13.88
C SER A 57 -4.36 -7.63 12.56
N SER A 58 -3.58 -7.70 11.48
CA SER A 58 -4.06 -8.06 10.15
C SER A 58 -3.79 -9.54 9.85
N SER A 59 -4.80 -10.32 9.52
CA SER A 59 -4.65 -11.66 8.94
C SER A 59 -4.94 -11.61 7.43
N ILE A 60 -3.97 -12.03 6.62
CA ILE A 60 -4.06 -12.08 5.16
C ILE A 60 -3.71 -13.50 4.73
N ASP A 61 -4.71 -14.31 4.42
CA ASP A 61 -4.61 -15.67 3.91
C ASP A 61 -5.29 -15.82 2.54
N GLY A 62 -5.61 -14.69 1.88
CA GLY A 62 -6.28 -14.64 0.59
C GLY A 62 -5.45 -13.92 -0.48
N PHE A 63 -6.11 -13.51 -1.55
CA PHE A 63 -5.50 -12.71 -2.60
C PHE A 63 -5.42 -11.24 -2.18
N LEU A 64 -4.26 -10.60 -2.36
CA LEU A 64 -4.08 -9.16 -2.22
C LEU A 64 -3.42 -8.62 -3.49
N GLY A 65 -4.10 -7.74 -4.22
CA GLY A 65 -3.53 -7.21 -5.45
C GLY A 65 -3.97 -5.81 -5.82
N ILE A 66 -3.43 -5.34 -6.94
CA ILE A 66 -3.79 -4.06 -7.57
C ILE A 66 -4.22 -4.37 -9.00
N ASP A 67 -5.37 -3.82 -9.40
CA ASP A 67 -5.86 -3.85 -10.78
C ASP A 67 -5.80 -2.43 -11.36
N GLN A 68 -5.37 -2.28 -12.61
CA GLN A 68 -5.14 -0.96 -13.22
C GLN A 68 -5.26 -1.00 -14.74
N ASP A 69 -5.54 0.17 -15.33
CA ASP A 69 -5.61 0.30 -16.79
C ASP A 69 -4.23 0.19 -17.45
N ALA A 70 -4.17 -0.35 -18.66
CA ALA A 70 -2.94 -0.43 -19.43
C ALA A 70 -2.41 0.99 -19.75
N GLY A 71 -1.09 1.18 -19.66
CA GLY A 71 -0.45 2.47 -19.93
C GLY A 71 -0.47 3.44 -18.75
N THR A 72 -0.98 3.04 -17.59
CA THR A 72 -0.85 3.77 -16.31
C THR A 72 0.47 3.41 -15.60
N PRO A 73 0.92 4.20 -14.60
CA PRO A 73 2.10 3.87 -13.79
C PRO A 73 1.99 2.49 -13.10
N THR A 74 3.12 1.93 -12.68
CA THR A 74 3.17 0.68 -11.89
C THR A 74 3.24 1.02 -10.40
N PRO A 75 2.17 0.86 -9.62
CA PRO A 75 2.09 1.35 -8.26
C PRO A 75 2.81 0.44 -7.28
N ASP A 76 3.55 1.06 -6.37
CA ASP A 76 4.01 0.43 -5.14
C ASP A 76 2.88 0.38 -4.10
N LEU A 77 2.85 -0.65 -3.25
CA LEU A 77 1.92 -0.77 -2.13
C LEU A 77 2.67 -0.86 -0.80
N PHE A 78 2.38 0.09 0.09
CA PHE A 78 2.81 0.11 1.47
C PHE A 78 1.61 -0.19 2.38
N LEU A 79 1.75 -1.20 3.25
CA LEU A 79 0.78 -1.54 4.27
C LEU A 79 1.46 -1.53 5.65
N ILE A 80 0.99 -0.67 6.55
CA ILE A 80 1.46 -0.65 7.94
C ILE A 80 0.35 -1.00 8.93
N ASN A 81 0.66 -1.87 9.89
CA ASN A 81 -0.17 -2.16 11.06
C ASN A 81 0.71 -2.41 12.29
N PRO A 82 0.78 -1.47 13.26
CA PRO A 82 1.58 -1.63 14.47
C PRO A 82 1.21 -2.83 15.33
N ASN A 83 0.00 -3.37 15.17
CA ASN A 83 -0.47 -4.52 15.94
C ASN A 83 -0.06 -5.87 15.32
N GLY A 84 0.58 -5.87 14.14
CA GLY A 84 1.03 -7.08 13.46
C GLY A 84 0.35 -7.34 12.11
N ILE A 85 1.04 -8.04 11.24
CA ILE A 85 0.54 -8.51 9.94
C ILE A 85 0.98 -9.96 9.75
N ASP A 86 0.02 -10.87 9.70
CA ASP A 86 0.21 -12.29 9.50
C ASP A 86 -0.21 -12.69 8.09
N PHE A 87 0.74 -13.22 7.32
CA PHE A 87 0.47 -13.83 6.02
C PHE A 87 0.32 -15.34 6.18
N GLY A 88 -0.87 -15.85 5.86
CA GLY A 88 -1.18 -17.27 5.90
C GLY A 88 -0.60 -18.03 4.70
N VAL A 89 -0.74 -19.35 4.71
CA VAL A 89 -0.16 -20.25 3.68
C VAL A 89 -0.81 -20.09 2.31
N ASN A 90 -2.04 -19.58 2.27
CA ASN A 90 -2.79 -19.35 1.03
C ASN A 90 -2.66 -17.90 0.55
N ALA A 91 -1.91 -17.06 1.27
CA ALA A 91 -1.71 -15.67 0.91
C ALA A 91 -1.02 -15.54 -0.44
N PHE A 92 -1.63 -14.80 -1.35
CA PHE A 92 -1.06 -14.51 -2.67
C PHE A 92 -1.08 -13.01 -2.93
N VAL A 93 0.10 -12.41 -3.06
CA VAL A 93 0.25 -10.98 -3.31
C VAL A 93 0.62 -10.75 -4.78
N SER A 94 -0.17 -9.93 -5.47
CA SER A 94 0.03 -9.58 -6.88
C SER A 94 0.01 -8.05 -7.04
N VAL A 95 1.19 -7.44 -6.91
CA VAL A 95 1.40 -5.99 -7.01
C VAL A 95 2.30 -5.71 -8.23
N PRO A 96 1.94 -4.79 -9.14
CA PRO A 96 2.76 -4.48 -10.32
C PRO A 96 4.12 -3.85 -9.98
N GLY A 97 4.18 -3.04 -8.92
CA GLY A 97 5.41 -2.47 -8.38
C GLY A 97 5.94 -3.25 -7.17
N SER A 98 6.48 -2.52 -6.21
CA SER A 98 7.01 -3.04 -4.95
C SER A 98 5.91 -3.25 -3.92
N PHE A 99 6.06 -4.27 -3.07
CA PHE A 99 5.18 -4.48 -1.92
C PHE A 99 5.97 -4.43 -0.61
N VAL A 100 5.51 -3.59 0.31
CA VAL A 100 6.08 -3.45 1.66
C VAL A 100 4.97 -3.60 2.69
N ALA A 101 5.12 -4.59 3.57
CA ALA A 101 4.28 -4.76 4.75
C ALA A 101 5.14 -4.65 6.01
N SER A 102 4.69 -3.85 6.97
CA SER A 102 5.47 -3.58 8.19
C SER A 102 4.60 -3.32 9.42
N THR A 103 5.17 -3.59 10.60
CA THR A 103 4.61 -3.19 11.90
C THR A 103 5.01 -1.77 12.32
N ALA A 104 5.49 -0.95 11.37
CA ALA A 104 5.87 0.44 11.62
C ALA A 104 4.68 1.29 12.12
N GLU A 105 4.99 2.25 12.98
CA GLU A 105 4.02 3.21 13.54
C GLU A 105 3.76 4.37 12.59
N SER A 106 4.68 4.67 11.68
CA SER A 106 4.46 5.70 10.66
C SER A 106 5.34 5.50 9.44
N ILE A 107 4.85 6.02 8.32
CA ILE A 107 5.62 6.22 7.10
C ILE A 107 6.13 7.66 7.08
N LEU A 108 7.43 7.83 6.88
CA LEU A 108 8.10 9.12 6.84
C LEU A 108 8.24 9.60 5.40
N PHE A 109 8.01 10.89 5.21
CA PHE A 109 8.23 11.65 3.98
C PHE A 109 9.31 12.69 4.21
N GLU A 110 9.70 13.38 3.14
CA GLU A 110 10.60 14.51 3.22
C GLU A 110 10.08 15.60 4.17
N GLU A 111 10.99 16.50 4.58
CA GLU A 111 10.67 17.65 5.45
C GLU A 111 10.11 17.25 6.84
N GLY A 112 10.31 16.00 7.26
CA GLY A 112 9.90 15.50 8.59
C GLY A 112 8.42 15.20 8.71
N VAL A 113 7.71 15.13 7.59
CA VAL A 113 6.28 14.80 7.54
C VAL A 113 6.08 13.29 7.74
N ALA A 114 5.07 12.92 8.53
CA ALA A 114 4.78 11.51 8.84
C ALA A 114 3.30 11.18 8.68
N PHE A 115 3.01 9.99 8.16
CA PHE A 115 1.67 9.41 8.13
C PHE A 115 1.61 8.26 9.14
N SER A 116 1.03 8.51 10.32
CA SER A 116 1.09 7.62 11.48
C SER A 116 -0.13 6.70 11.64
N ALA A 117 0.09 5.44 11.96
CA ALA A 117 -0.94 4.49 12.36
C ALA A 117 -1.44 4.70 13.80
N LEU A 118 -0.70 5.43 14.66
CA LEU A 118 -1.10 5.64 16.06
C LEU A 118 -2.09 6.79 16.25
N ASP A 119 -2.17 7.71 15.28
CA ASP A 119 -3.09 8.86 15.33
C ASP A 119 -3.96 8.90 14.07
N ALA A 120 -5.19 8.41 14.22
CA ALA A 120 -6.21 8.43 13.17
C ALA A 120 -6.69 9.85 12.83
N SER A 121 -6.47 10.84 13.71
CA SER A 121 -6.87 12.24 13.49
C SER A 121 -5.89 13.03 12.61
N GLY A 122 -4.68 12.51 12.42
CA GLY A 122 -3.70 13.08 11.51
C GLY A 122 -4.18 12.97 10.06
N ALA A 123 -4.56 14.11 9.47
CA ALA A 123 -4.89 14.21 8.06
C ALA A 123 -3.68 13.80 7.20
N PRO A 124 -3.88 13.10 6.06
CA PRO A 124 -2.78 12.79 5.16
C PRO A 124 -2.11 14.09 4.69
N PRO A 125 -0.77 14.12 4.56
CA PRO A 125 0.00 15.32 4.23
C PRO A 125 -0.59 16.10 3.06
N LEU A 126 -0.75 17.42 3.24
CA LEU A 126 -1.55 18.23 2.30
C LEU A 126 -0.79 18.66 1.03
N LEU A 127 0.54 18.82 1.08
CA LEU A 127 1.24 19.58 0.03
C LEU A 127 2.57 19.04 -0.54
N THR A 128 3.17 17.97 -0.02
CA THR A 128 4.39 17.39 -0.61
C THR A 128 4.43 15.89 -0.33
N VAL A 129 3.91 15.09 -1.28
CA VAL A 129 4.09 13.64 -1.21
C VAL A 129 5.14 13.25 -2.24
N SER A 130 6.40 13.33 -1.82
CA SER A 130 7.50 12.59 -2.43
C SER A 130 7.39 11.10 -2.05
N ALA A 131 8.21 10.25 -2.67
CA ALA A 131 8.27 8.84 -2.30
C ALA A 131 8.60 8.70 -0.79
N PRO A 132 8.03 7.69 -0.08
CA PRO A 132 8.40 7.41 1.30
C PRO A 132 9.92 7.34 1.48
N ILE A 133 10.47 8.11 2.43
CA ILE A 133 11.91 8.10 2.72
C ILE A 133 12.28 7.10 3.82
N GLY A 134 11.29 6.60 4.55
CA GLY A 134 11.53 5.60 5.60
C GLY A 134 10.28 5.15 6.33
N LEU A 135 10.48 4.14 7.17
CA LEU A 135 9.50 3.63 8.14
C LEU A 135 10.01 3.97 9.54
N GLN A 136 9.15 4.55 10.38
CA GLN A 136 9.47 4.78 11.79
C GLN A 136 8.84 3.68 12.63
N MET A 137 9.71 3.00 13.38
CA MET A 137 9.32 2.02 14.38
C MET A 137 9.18 2.71 15.74
N GLY A 138 8.21 2.29 16.54
CA GLY A 138 8.11 2.69 17.95
C GLY A 138 9.14 2.01 18.84
N ALA A 139 9.21 2.44 20.10
CA ALA A 139 10.20 1.98 21.06
C ALA A 139 10.04 0.51 21.52
N ASN A 140 8.91 -0.16 21.22
CA ASN A 140 8.54 -1.46 21.81
C ASN A 140 8.11 -2.55 20.79
N GLN A 141 8.48 -2.44 19.51
CA GLN A 141 8.02 -3.38 18.47
C GLN A 141 9.05 -4.48 18.17
N VAL A 142 8.61 -5.74 18.03
CA VAL A 142 9.41 -6.83 17.47
C VAL A 142 9.52 -6.62 15.97
N LEU A 143 10.75 -6.64 15.44
CA LEU A 143 11.02 -6.39 14.02
C LEU A 143 10.43 -7.52 13.15
N ALA A 144 9.23 -7.32 12.61
CA ALA A 144 8.70 -8.10 11.51
C ALA A 144 8.64 -7.20 10.27
N LEU A 145 9.68 -7.30 9.45
CA LEU A 145 9.74 -6.59 8.17
C LEU A 145 9.63 -7.62 7.05
N ALA A 146 8.47 -7.65 6.37
CA ALA A 146 8.30 -8.40 5.14
C ALA A 146 8.52 -7.43 3.97
N ILE A 147 9.75 -7.37 3.46
CA ILE A 147 10.03 -6.75 2.16
C ILE A 147 9.95 -7.86 1.11
N ALA A 148 8.93 -7.82 0.26
CA ALA A 148 8.82 -8.69 -0.89
C ALA A 148 9.04 -7.88 -2.16
N VAL A 149 10.20 -8.04 -2.81
CA VAL A 149 10.41 -7.56 -4.19
C VAL A 149 9.95 -8.68 -5.11
N LEU A 150 8.67 -8.65 -5.50
CA LEU A 150 8.10 -9.61 -6.43
C LEU A 150 8.40 -9.15 -7.86
N SER A 151 9.55 -9.53 -8.41
CA SER A 151 9.83 -9.30 -9.83
C SER A 151 8.87 -10.13 -10.69
N THR A 152 8.10 -9.52 -11.57
CA THR A 152 7.31 -10.25 -12.57
C THR A 152 8.24 -11.10 -13.44
N PRO A 153 7.95 -12.39 -13.70
CA PRO A 153 8.70 -13.14 -14.70
C PRO A 153 8.50 -12.49 -16.08
N SER A 154 9.60 -12.03 -16.68
CA SER A 154 9.58 -11.58 -18.08
C SER A 154 9.02 -12.69 -18.97
N ALA A 155 7.99 -12.38 -19.75
CA ALA A 155 7.42 -13.34 -20.70
C ALA A 155 8.53 -13.88 -21.63
N PRO A 156 8.58 -15.20 -21.91
CA PRO A 156 9.54 -15.74 -22.85
C PRO A 156 9.29 -15.13 -24.23
N ILE A 157 10.35 -14.59 -24.84
CA ILE A 157 10.34 -14.10 -26.21
C ILE A 157 9.93 -15.28 -27.09
N GLN A 158 8.70 -15.30 -27.58
CA GLN A 158 8.32 -16.24 -28.64
C GLN A 158 9.12 -15.83 -29.87
N GLN A 159 10.13 -16.64 -30.21
CA GLN A 159 10.82 -16.51 -31.48
C GLN A 159 9.80 -16.76 -32.58
N GLN A 160 9.44 -15.69 -33.28
CA GLN A 160 8.62 -15.73 -34.48
C GLN A 160 9.45 -16.42 -35.58
N PRO A 161 8.86 -17.35 -36.36
CA PRO A 161 9.56 -18.06 -37.42
C PRO A 161 9.96 -17.15 -38.60
#